data_AF-A0A7L0BXX9-F1
#
_entry.id   AF-A0A7L0BXX9-F1
#
_cell.length_a   1.000
_cell.length_b   1.000
_cell.length_c   1.000
_cell.angle_alpha   90.00
_cell.angle_beta   90.00
_cell.angle_gamma   90.00
#
_symmetry.space_group_name_H-M   'P 1'
#
loop_
_entity.id
_entity.type
_entity.pdbx_description
1 polymer ?
#
loop_
_entity_poly.entity_id
_entity_poly.type
_entity_poly.pdbx_seq_one_letter_code
_entity_poly.pdbx_strand_id
1 'polypeptide(L)' 'LIPLFLIIGSGGVGAALYLMRLAVFNPDVCWDKKNNPEPWNKLSPSDQYKV' A
#
# COMPACT_ATOMS: atom_id res chain seq x y z
N LEU A 1 -28.45 1.36 -15.93
CA LEU A 1 -27.10 1.99 -16.01
C LEU A 1 -26.48 2.19 -14.63
N ILE A 2 -27.21 2.75 -13.66
CA ILE A 2 -26.73 2.94 -12.27
C ILE A 2 -26.09 1.67 -11.65
N PRO A 3 -26.74 0.48 -11.67
CA PRO A 3 -26.15 -0.71 -11.03
C PRO A 3 -24.84 -1.16 -11.69
N LEU A 4 -24.69 -0.96 -13.00
CA LEU A 4 -23.46 -1.30 -13.73
C LEU A 4 -22.30 -0.39 -13.30
N PHE A 5 -22.53 0.92 -13.23
CA PHE A 5 -21.50 1.88 -12.82
C PHE A 5 -21.09 1.71 -11.36
N LEU A 6 -22.01 1.31 -10.47
CA LEU A 6 -21.66 1.03 -9.08
C LEU A 6 -20.71 -0.16 -8.96
N ILE A 7 -20.98 -1.25 -9.68
CA ILE A 7 -20.13 -2.45 -9.63
C ILE A 7 -18.75 -2.13 -10.22
N ILE A 8 -18.69 -1.54 -11.41
CA ILE A 8 -17.42 -1.19 -12.06
C ILE A 8 -16.64 -0.16 -11.22
N GLY A 9 -17.34 0.88 -10.73
CA GLY A 9 -16.75 1.91 -9.88
C GLY A 9 -16.19 1.34 -8.58
N SER A 10 -16.94 0.46 -7.90
CA SER A 10 -16.47 -0.20 -6.68
C SER A 10 -15.25 -1.09 -6.93
N GLY A 11 -15.20 -1.79 -8.07
CA GLY A 11 -14.04 -2.59 -8.46
C GLY A 11 -12.80 -1.74 -8.69
N GLY A 12 -12.94 -0.63 -9.43
CA GLY A 12 -11.84 0.31 -9.68
C GLY A 12 -11.34 1.00 -8.40
N VAL A 13 -12.26 1.47 -7.56
CA VAL A 13 -11.92 2.10 -6.27
C VAL A 13 -11.26 1.08 -5.35
N GLY A 14 -11.80 -0.14 -5.23
CA GLY A 14 -11.22 -1.20 -4.41
C GLY A 14 -9.79 -1.57 -4.84
N ALA A 15 -9.56 -1.70 -6.15
CA ALA A 15 -8.23 -1.98 -6.69
C ALA A 15 -7.25 -0.82 -6.42
N ALA A 16 -7.68 0.42 -6.65
CA ALA A 16 -6.86 1.60 -6.39
C ALA A 16 -6.52 1.73 -4.90
N LEU A 17 -7.49 1.52 -4.01
CA LEU A 17 -7.29 1.53 -2.56
C LEU A 17 -6.32 0.43 -2.12
N TYR A 18 -6.41 -0.76 -2.70
CA TYR A 18 -5.49 -1.85 -2.37
C TYR A 18 -4.05 -1.54 -2.79
N LEU A 19 -3.86 -0.99 -4.00
CA LEU A 19 -2.55 -0.55 -4.47
C LEU A 19 -1.99 0.59 -3.61
N MET A 20 -2.83 1.57 -3.25
CA MET A 20 -2.44 2.66 -2.36
C MET A 20 -2.02 2.13 -0.98
N ARG A 21 -2.77 1.17 -0.44
CA ARG A 21 -2.43 0.52 0.84
C ARG A 21 -1.08 -0.19 0.76
N LEU A 22 -0.82 -0.93 -0.31
CA LEU A 22 0.46 -1.61 -0.52
C LEU A 22 1.61 -0.60 -0.69
N ALA A 23 1.38 0.48 -1.43
CA ALA A 23 2.39 1.50 -1.68
C ALA A 23 2.82 2.28 -0.43
N VAL A 24 1.91 2.52 0.51
CA VAL A 24 2.16 3.41 1.67
C VAL A 24 2.46 2.63 2.94
N PHE A 25 1.83 1.47 3.16
CA PHE A 25 1.92 0.74 4.42
C PHE A 25 2.77 -0.53 4.35
N ASN A 26 3.29 -0.91 3.17
CA ASN A 26 4.18 -2.06 3.08
C ASN A 26 5.62 -1.63 3.40
N PRO A 27 6.29 -2.26 4.39
CA PRO A 27 7.65 -1.88 4.78
C PRO A 27 8.69 -2.17 3.71
N ASP A 28 8.39 -2.98 2.69
CA ASP A 28 9.31 -3.25 1.58
C ASP A 28 9.32 -2.13 0.52
N VAL A 29 8.35 -1.21 0.57
CA VAL A 29 8.22 -0.12 -0.39
C VAL A 29 8.71 1.17 0.26
N CYS A 30 9.69 1.85 -0.35
CA CYS A 30 10.16 3.14 0.13
C CYS A 30 10.11 4.20 -0.97
N TRP A 31 9.54 5.36 -0.63
CA TRP A 31 9.47 6.55 -1.49
C TRP A 31 10.60 7.54 -1.22
N ASP A 32 11.28 7.42 -0.07
CA ASP A 32 12.38 8.29 0.32
C ASP A 32 13.73 7.70 -0.10
N LYS A 33 14.14 8.03 -1.32
CA LYS A 33 15.42 7.57 -1.89
C LYS A 33 16.65 8.22 -1.22
N LYS A 34 16.49 9.33 -0.48
CA LYS A 34 17.62 10.12 0.03
C LYS A 34 17.97 9.80 1.46
N ASN A 35 16.99 9.72 2.36
CA ASN A 35 17.26 9.50 3.79
C ASN A 35 17.03 8.04 4.23
N ASN A 36 16.33 7.24 3.42
CA ASN A 36 16.09 5.84 3.72
C ASN A 36 16.05 4.97 2.46
N PRO A 37 17.17 4.91 1.70
CA PRO A 37 17.21 4.18 0.43
C PRO A 37 16.88 2.69 0.58
N GLU A 38 17.10 2.14 1.77
CA GLU A 38 16.80 0.75 2.12
C GLU A 38 15.65 0.72 3.14
N PRO A 39 14.46 0.22 2.75
CA PRO A 39 13.25 0.28 3.56
C PRO A 39 13.39 -0.34 4.96
N TRP A 40 14.14 -1.45 5.06
CA TRP A 40 14.35 -2.22 6.28
C TRP A 40 15.23 -1.54 7.34
N ASN A 41 15.97 -0.47 7.00
CA ASN A 41 16.82 0.22 7.97
C ASN A 41 16.05 0.91 9.10
N LYS A 42 14.73 1.09 8.95
CA LYS A 42 13.85 1.67 9.98
C LYS A 42 13.13 0.63 10.83
N LEU A 43 13.23 -0.65 10.49
CA LEU A 43 12.55 -1.73 11.22
C LEU A 43 13.49 -2.27 12.29
N SER A 44 13.00 -2.38 13.52
CA SER A 44 13.70 -3.13 14.56
C SER A 44 13.68 -4.62 14.22
N PRO A 45 14.73 -5.40 14.57
CA PRO A 45 14.73 -6.86 14.43
C PRO A 45 13.54 -7.57 15.10
N SER A 46 12.90 -6.92 16.08
CA SER A 46 11.72 -7.42 16.79
C SER A 46 10.38 -6.97 16.19
N ASP A 47 10.38 -6.12 15.17
CA ASP A 47 9.15 -5.56 14.61
C ASP A 47 8.44 -6.57 13.72
N GLN A 48 7.35 -7.15 14.24
CA GLN A 48 6.42 -7.95 13.46
C GLN A 48 5.34 -7.04 12.87
N TYR A 49 5.45 -6.74 11.57
CA TYR A 49 4.49 -5.85 10.88
C TYR A 49 3.27 -6.58 10.30
N LYS A 50 3.35 -7.90 10.16
CA LYS A 50 2.23 -8.77 9.76
C LYS A 50 1.70 -9.48 11.00
N VAL A 51 0.48 -9.13 11.38
CA VAL A 51 -0.29 -9.81 12.43
C VAL A 51 -1.17 -10.89 11.81
#